data_AF-A0A1G0P8V0-F1
#
_entry.id   AF-A0A1G0P8V0-F1
#
_cell.length_a   1.000
_cell.length_b   1.000
_cell.length_c   1.000
_cell.angle_alpha   90.00
_cell.angle_beta   90.00
_cell.angle_gamma   90.00
#
_symmetry.space_group_name_H-M   'P 1'
#
loop_
_entity.id
_entity.type
_entity.pdbx_description
1 polymer ?
#
loop_
_entity_poly.entity_id
_entity_poly.type
_entity_poly.pdbx_seq_one_letter_code
_entity_poly.pdbx_strand_id
1 'polypeptide(L)'
;MFVTDEHIELQEIALSEVFQKLRALNLIDETELRNLKIRNEYKELRNKFSASISTQILSEKYSLSDSTLNNILFRKRTLKLKLPVVFS
;
A
#
# COMPACT_ATOMS: atom_id res chain seq x y z
N MET A 1 10.47 3.71 -29.03
CA MET A 1 11.39 3.10 -28.07
C MET A 1 10.98 3.62 -26.70
N PHE A 2 10.20 2.84 -25.94
CA PHE A 2 9.73 3.27 -24.63
C PHE A 2 10.85 3.00 -23.63
N VAL A 3 11.41 4.06 -23.07
CA VAL A 3 12.33 3.96 -21.92
C VAL A 3 11.45 3.57 -20.74
N THR A 4 11.47 2.29 -20.37
CA THR A 4 10.91 1.84 -19.09
C THR A 4 11.91 2.23 -18.02
N ASP A 5 11.76 3.43 -17.49
CA ASP A 5 12.43 3.83 -16.27
C ASP A 5 11.79 3.04 -15.12
N GLU A 6 12.51 2.04 -14.60
CA GLU A 6 12.00 1.03 -13.66
C GLU A 6 11.83 1.53 -12.21
N HIS A 7 11.73 2.84 -12.01
CA HIS A 7 11.52 3.45 -10.70
C HIS A 7 10.36 4.44 -10.71
N ILE A 8 9.18 4.00 -11.16
CA ILE A 8 7.97 4.79 -10.92
C ILE A 8 7.68 4.80 -9.42
N GLU A 9 8.01 5.91 -8.76
CA GLU A 9 7.73 6.09 -7.34
C GLU A 9 6.22 6.22 -7.14
N LEU A 10 5.69 5.56 -6.10
CA LEU A 10 4.25 5.60 -5.77
C LEU A 10 3.73 7.05 -5.64
N GLN A 11 4.61 7.98 -5.27
CA GLN A 11 4.33 9.40 -5.14
C GLN A 11 3.97 10.02 -6.51
N GLU A 12 4.70 9.68 -7.56
CA GLU A 12 4.45 10.19 -8.91
C GLU A 12 3.13 9.67 -9.48
N ILE A 13 2.82 8.39 -9.26
CA ILE A 13 1.53 7.81 -9.64
C ILE A 13 0.40 8.53 -8.91
N ALA A 14 0.56 8.74 -7.60
CA ALA A 14 -0.45 9.42 -6.80
C ALA A 14 -0.69 10.87 -7.24
N LEU A 15 0.31 11.54 -7.82
CA LEU A 15 0.20 12.91 -8.33
C LEU A 15 -0.30 12.97 -9.78
N SER A 16 -0.30 11.85 -10.50
CA SER A 16 -0.75 11.81 -11.88
C SER A 16 -2.22 12.22 -12.02
N GLU A 17 -2.52 12.96 -13.09
CA GLU A 17 -3.88 13.43 -13.38
C GLU A 17 -4.88 12.27 -13.49
N VAL A 18 -4.44 11.15 -14.08
CA VAL A 18 -5.26 9.94 -14.22
C VAL A 18 -5.63 9.38 -12.85
N PHE A 19 -4.66 9.26 -11.93
CA PHE A 19 -4.93 8.77 -10.59
C PHE A 19 -5.88 9.68 -9.82
N GLN A 20 -5.70 11.00 -9.93
CA GLN A 20 -6.59 11.97 -9.29
C GLN A 20 -8.03 11.88 -9.83
N LYS A 21 -8.19 11.66 -11.14
CA LYS A 21 -9.51 11.41 -11.75
C LYS A 21 -10.15 10.12 -11.23
N LEU A 22 -9.39 9.02 -11.18
CA LEU A 22 -9.88 7.74 -10.65
C LEU A 22 -10.29 7.86 -9.17
N ARG A 23 -9.50 8.60 -8.40
CA ARG A 23 -9.76 8.90 -7.00
C ARG A 23 -11.04 9.73 -6.82
N ALA A 24 -11.22 10.78 -7.62
CA ALA A 24 -12.44 11.61 -7.61
C ALA A 24 -13.71 10.80 -7.98
N LEU A 25 -13.56 9.75 -8.78
CA LEU A 25 -14.63 8.82 -9.13
C LEU A 25 -14.86 7.72 -8.07
N ASN A 26 -14.18 7.76 -6.93
CA ASN A 26 -14.19 6.71 -5.89
C ASN A 26 -13.81 5.30 -6.42
N LEU A 27 -12.99 5.23 -7.47
CA LEU A 27 -12.50 3.98 -8.06
C LEU A 27 -11.21 3.48 -7.39
N ILE A 28 -10.69 4.23 -6.42
CA ILE A 28 -9.51 3.89 -5.64
C ILE A 28 -9.94 3.52 -4.23
N ASP A 29 -9.50 2.34 -3.76
CA ASP A 29 -9.63 1.97 -2.36
C ASP A 29 -8.60 2.75 -1.52
N GLU A 30 -9.06 3.82 -0.87
CA GLU A 30 -8.23 4.66 -0.01
C GLU A 30 -7.63 3.89 1.17
N THR A 31 -8.32 2.86 1.66
CA THR A 31 -7.80 2.01 2.74
C THR A 31 -6.60 1.22 2.25
N GLU A 32 -6.70 0.60 1.08
CA GLU A 32 -5.58 -0.14 0.52
C GLU A 32 -4.44 0.76 0.03
N LEU A 33 -4.75 1.96 -0.45
CA LEU A 33 -3.73 2.96 -0.76
C LEU A 33 -2.94 3.35 0.50
N ARG A 34 -3.62 3.62 1.61
CA ARG A 34 -2.95 3.88 2.90
C ARG A 34 -2.11 2.69 3.35
N ASN A 35 -2.65 1.48 3.26
CA ASN A 35 -1.93 0.26 3.64
C ASN A 35 -0.68 0.02 2.78
N LEU A 36 -0.73 0.41 1.50
CA LEU A 36 0.42 0.34 0.61
C LEU A 36 1.51 1.33 1.04
N LYS A 37 1.13 2.58 1.37
CA LYS A 37 2.05 3.58 1.91
C LYS A 37 2.74 3.10 3.19
N ILE A 38 1.95 2.60 4.15
CA ILE A 38 2.48 2.04 5.42
C ILE A 38 3.50 0.93 5.15
N ARG A 39 3.23 0.01 4.21
CA ARG A 39 4.15 -1.08 3.86
C ARG A 39 5.45 -0.57 3.24
N ASN A 40 5.41 0.48 2.42
CA ASN A 40 6.62 1.07 1.84
C ASN A 40 7.44 1.79 2.90
N GLU A 41 6.82 2.63 3.72
CA GLU A 41 7.49 3.31 4.82
C GLU A 41 8.12 2.32 5.83
N TYR A 42 7.43 1.21 6.12
CA TYR A 42 7.99 0.15 6.95
C TYR A 42 9.28 -0.43 6.37
N LYS A 43 9.34 -0.67 5.05
CA LYS A 43 10.55 -1.16 4.39
C LYS A 43 11.70 -0.16 4.52
N GLU A 44 11.41 1.13 4.34
CA GLU A 44 12.40 2.20 4.51
C GLU A 44 12.91 2.30 5.96
N LEU A 45 12.00 2.22 6.93
CA LEU A 45 12.33 2.23 8.36
C LEU A 45 13.16 1.01 8.77
N ARG A 46 12.89 -0.16 8.19
CA ARG A 46 13.63 -1.41 8.49
C ARG A 46 15.09 -1.35 8.06
N ASN A 47 15.47 -0.44 7.17
CA ASN A 47 16.87 -0.19 6.82
C ASN A 47 17.63 0.59 7.91
N LYS A 48 16.90 1.27 8.81
CA LYS A 48 17.48 2.18 9.83
C LYS A 48 17.22 1.73 11.26
N PHE A 49 16.12 1.02 11.51
CA PHE A 49 15.64 0.69 12.84
C PHE A 49 15.24 -0.79 12.98
N SER A 50 15.15 -1.26 14.23
CA SER A 50 14.61 -2.59 14.54
C SER A 50 13.11 -2.68 14.20
N ALA A 51 12.60 -3.90 14.00
CA ALA A 51 11.18 -4.10 13.65
C ALA A 51 10.23 -3.52 14.71
N SER A 52 10.57 -3.64 15.99
CA SER A 52 9.79 -3.07 17.10
C SER A 52 9.73 -1.54 17.00
N ILE A 53 10.88 -0.88 16.80
CA ILE A 53 10.94 0.59 16.69
C ILE A 53 10.22 1.05 15.43
N SER A 54 10.40 0.37 14.29
CA SER A 54 9.69 0.69 13.06
C SER A 54 8.17 0.59 13.22
N THR A 55 7.69 -0.43 13.95
CA THR A 55 6.25 -0.61 14.21
C THR A 55 5.72 0.48 15.13
N GLN A 56 6.48 0.85 16.18
CA GLN A 56 6.11 1.93 17.08
C GLN A 56 5.99 3.28 16.34
N ILE A 57 6.98 3.63 15.50
CA ILE A 57 6.95 4.87 14.69
C ILE A 57 5.70 4.91 13.80
N LEU A 58 5.35 3.79 13.16
CA LEU A 58 4.16 3.71 12.30
C LEU A 58 2.86 3.76 13.12
N SER A 59 2.84 3.16 14.30
CA SER A 59 1.69 3.16 15.21
C SER A 59 1.34 4.57 15.62
N GLU A 60 2.35 5.34 16.06
CA GLU A 60 2.21 6.75 16.40
C GLU A 60 1.79 7.60 15.19
N LYS A 61 2.49 7.46 14.05
CA LYS A 61 2.25 8.26 12.85
C LYS A 61 0.84 8.07 12.27
N TYR A 62 0.33 6.84 12.27
CA TYR A 62 -0.97 6.52 11.66
C TYR A 62 -2.09 6.35 12.69
N SER A 63 -1.80 6.50 13.98
CA SER A 63 -2.75 6.25 15.08
C SER A 63 -3.41 4.88 14.96
N LEU A 64 -2.61 3.85 14.67
CA LEU A 64 -3.07 2.47 14.45
C LEU A 64 -2.55 1.55 15.56
N SER A 65 -3.37 0.60 16.00
CA SER A 65 -2.91 -0.43 16.94
C SER A 65 -1.86 -1.35 16.33
N ASP A 66 -1.02 -1.94 17.17
CA ASP A 66 -0.03 -2.96 16.75
C ASP A 66 -0.69 -4.14 16.04
N SER A 67 -1.87 -4.56 16.47
CA SER A 67 -2.63 -5.64 15.80
C SER A 67 -3.04 -5.25 14.37
N THR A 68 -3.48 -4.00 14.18
CA THR A 68 -3.86 -3.47 12.87
C THR A 68 -2.64 -3.36 11.97
N LEU A 69 -1.53 -2.83 12.48
CA LEU A 69 -0.27 -2.74 11.73
C LEU A 69 0.25 -4.12 11.34
N ASN A 70 0.23 -5.10 12.25
CA ASN A 70 0.63 -6.47 11.92
C ASN A 70 -0.23 -7.05 10.78
N ASN A 71 -1.54 -6.81 10.81
CA ASN A 71 -2.44 -7.23 9.73
C ASN A 71 -2.15 -6.51 8.42
N ILE A 72 -1.67 -5.27 8.43
CA ILE A 72 -1.29 -4.52 7.23
C ILE A 72 0.06 -5.01 6.67
N LEU A 73 1.06 -5.15 7.55
CA LEU A 73 2.44 -5.47 7.18
C LEU A 73 2.62 -6.92 6.77
N PHE A 74 1.93 -7.84 7.46
CA PHE A 74 2.13 -9.28 7.31
C PHE A 74 0.89 -9.99 6.77
N ARG A 75 -0.03 -9.26 6.12
CA ARG A 75 -1.21 -9.86 5.50
C ARG A 75 -0.80 -10.96 4.55
N LYS A 76 -1.17 -12.20 4.85
CA LYS A 76 -1.06 -13.30 3.88
C LYS A 76 -1.96 -12.96 2.69
N ARG A 77 -1.37 -12.87 1.50
CA ARG A 77 -2.16 -12.79 0.26
C ARG A 77 -2.86 -14.13 0.09
N THR A 78 -4.14 -14.20 0.45
CA THR A 78 -5.00 -15.26 -0.06
C THR A 78 -5.16 -15.00 -1.55
N LEU A 79 -4.50 -15.81 -2.38
CA LEU A 79 -4.83 -15.91 -3.80
C LEU A 79 -6.28 -16.39 -3.86
N LYS A 80 -7.24 -15.45 -3.96
CA LYS A 80 -8.59 -15.81 -4.37
C LYS A 80 -8.46 -16.27 -5.81
N LEU A 81 -8.30 -17.57 -6.03
CA LEU A 81 -8.57 -18.18 -7.33
C LEU A 81 -9.96 -17.68 -7.71
N LYS A 82 -10.04 -16.87 -8.76
CA LYS A 82 -11.32 -16.47 -9.33
C LYS A 82 -11.99 -17.77 -9.77
N LEU A 83 -13.01 -18.20 -9.04
CA LEU A 83 -14.02 -19.09 -9.63
C LEU A 83 -14.46 -18.42 -10.95
N PRO A 84 -14.57 -19.15 -12.06
CA PRO A 84 -14.99 -18.56 -13.31
C PRO A 84 -16.34 -17.88 -13.07
N VAL A 85 -16.42 -16.59 -13.41
CA VAL A 85 -17.69 -15.89 -13.51
C VAL A 85 -18.41 -16.53 -14.70
N VAL A 86 -19.25 -17.52 -14.42
CA VAL A 86 -20.17 -18.07 -15.41
C VAL A 86 -21.24 -17.01 -15.60
N PHE A 87 -21.13 -16.22 -16.67
CA PHE A 87 -22.28 -15.45 -17.14
C PHE A 87 -23.33 -16.47 -17.58
N SER A 88 -24.47 -16.47 -16.89
CA SER A 88 -25.69 -17.21 -17.26
C SER A 88 -26.64 -16.26 -17.97
#